data_AF-A0A7S3IN46-F1
#
_entry.id   AF-A0A7S3IN46-F1
#
_cell.length_a   1.000
_cell.length_b   1.000
_cell.length_c   1.000
_cell.angle_alpha   90.00
_cell.angle_beta   90.00
_cell.angle_gamma   90.00
#
_symmetry.space_group_name_H-M   'P 1'
#
loop_
_entity.id
_entity.type
_entity.pdbx_description
1 polymer ?
#
loop_
_entity_poly.entity_id
_entity_poly.type
_entity_poly.pdbx_seq_one_letter_code
_entity_poly.pdbx_strand_id
1 'polypeptide(L)'
;MSALENVELPMILLDKLSDKERRQRAVGLLKRVGLGDRLDHLPSELSGGEQQRVAIARALANEPEILLLDEPTGDLDSRSTVSVMDLLLNINRIGPNGEGEHTATTCVMVTHNPEIECYADRILYVQDGTFVKQALNEVQTAIREEEYTRYQEVEDD
;
A
#
# COMPACT_ATOMS: atom_id res chain seq x y z
N MET A 1 5.75 14.67 14.25
CA MET A 1 4.45 14.01 14.07
C MET A 1 4.69 12.52 14.16
N SER A 2 4.07 11.81 15.10
CA SER A 2 4.16 10.36 15.26
C SER A 2 3.41 9.61 14.15
N ALA A 3 3.54 8.29 14.06
CA ALA A 3 2.79 7.45 13.14
C ALA A 3 1.27 7.65 13.30
N LEU A 4 0.79 7.69 14.54
CA LEU A 4 -0.63 7.92 14.84
C LEU A 4 -1.09 9.30 14.35
N GLU A 5 -0.35 10.35 14.68
CA GLU A 5 -0.69 11.72 14.27
C GLU A 5 -0.67 11.87 12.74
N ASN A 6 0.25 11.17 12.05
CA ASN A 6 0.31 11.16 10.58
C ASN A 6 -0.96 10.57 9.96
N VAL A 7 -1.50 9.50 10.54
CA VAL A 7 -2.73 8.85 10.06
C VAL A 7 -3.98 9.66 10.46
N GLU A 8 -3.96 10.37 11.58
CA GLU A 8 -5.07 11.24 11.99
C GLU A 8 -5.21 12.50 11.14
N LEU A 9 -4.10 13.02 10.60
CA LEU A 9 -4.05 14.31 9.90
C LEU A 9 -5.13 14.47 8.80
N PRO A 10 -5.32 13.51 7.85
CA PRO A 10 -6.33 13.67 6.81
C PRO A 10 -7.76 13.72 7.35
N MET A 11 -8.03 13.06 8.49
CA MET A 11 -9.35 13.07 9.13
C MET A 11 -9.61 14.39 9.87
N ILE A 12 -8.57 14.99 10.46
CA ILE A 12 -8.64 16.32 11.09
C ILE A 12 -9.04 17.36 10.04
N LEU A 13 -8.44 17.30 8.85
CA LEU A 13 -8.71 18.26 7.77
C LEU A 13 -10.14 18.17 7.25
N LEU A 14 -10.78 16.99 7.29
CA LEU A 14 -12.18 16.84 6.90
C LEU A 14 -13.16 17.32 7.98
N ASP A 15 -12.74 17.37 9.24
CA ASP A 15 -13.53 17.82 10.40
C ASP A 15 -14.92 17.15 10.51
N LYS A 16 -15.00 15.86 10.16
CA LYS A 16 -16.25 15.07 10.20
C LYS A 16 -16.34 14.13 11.41
N LEU A 17 -15.22 13.86 12.06
CA LEU A 17 -15.08 12.85 13.11
C LEU A 17 -14.61 13.51 14.40
N SER A 18 -15.11 13.08 15.55
CA SER A 18 -14.60 13.49 16.85
C SER A 18 -13.17 12.97 17.09
N ASP A 19 -12.44 13.60 18.01
CA ASP A 19 -11.07 13.20 18.38
C ASP A 19 -10.97 11.72 18.72
N LYS A 20 -11.98 11.20 19.45
CA LYS A 20 -12.04 9.80 19.84
C LYS A 20 -12.21 8.87 18.63
N GLU A 21 -13.09 9.23 17.69
CA GLU A 21 -13.34 8.44 16.48
C GLU A 21 -12.12 8.43 15.56
N ARG A 22 -11.48 9.60 15.35
CA ARG A 22 -10.25 9.71 14.56
C ARG A 22 -9.15 8.83 15.13
N ARG A 23 -8.92 8.91 16.44
CA ARG A 23 -7.91 8.08 17.12
C ARG A 23 -8.21 6.59 16.98
N GLN A 24 -9.47 6.20 17.22
CA GLN A 24 -9.87 4.80 17.10
C GLN A 24 -9.65 4.27 15.68
N ARG A 25 -10.02 5.05 14.66
CA ARG A 25 -9.83 4.70 13.25
C ARG A 25 -8.35 4.63 12.88
N ALA A 26 -7.55 5.62 13.27
CA ALA A 26 -6.11 5.66 13.00
C ALA A 26 -5.37 4.47 13.63
N VAL A 27 -5.69 4.12 14.88
CA VAL A 27 -5.14 2.92 15.54
C VAL A 27 -5.56 1.65 14.81
N GLY A 28 -6.82 1.56 14.36
CA GLY A 28 -7.31 0.44 13.56
C GLY A 28 -6.51 0.26 12.27
N LEU A 29 -6.30 1.35 11.52
CA LEU A 29 -5.52 1.33 10.28
C LEU A 29 -4.06 0.96 10.52
N LEU A 30 -3.41 1.54 11.54
CA LEU A 30 -2.03 1.20 11.90
C LEU A 30 -1.89 -0.28 12.28
N LYS A 31 -2.86 -0.85 13.00
CA LYS A 31 -2.87 -2.30 13.28
C LYS A 31 -3.02 -3.14 12.03
N ARG A 32 -3.89 -2.74 11.09
CA ARG A 32 -4.12 -3.47 9.83
C ARG A 32 -2.87 -3.51 8.95
N VAL A 33 -2.06 -2.45 8.98
CA VAL A 33 -0.77 -2.43 8.27
C VAL A 33 0.38 -3.04 9.10
N GLY A 34 0.11 -3.67 10.25
CA GLY A 34 1.13 -4.34 11.06
C GLY A 34 1.95 -3.43 11.98
N LEU A 35 1.51 -2.19 12.21
CA LEU A 35 2.20 -1.17 13.02
C LEU A 35 1.48 -0.87 14.35
N GLY A 36 0.75 -1.85 14.88
CA GLY A 36 -0.03 -1.70 16.12
C GLY A 36 0.80 -1.32 17.35
N ASP A 37 2.06 -1.74 17.40
CA ASP A 37 2.99 -1.46 18.51
C ASP A 37 3.87 -0.22 18.25
N ARG A 38 3.66 0.46 17.12
CA ARG A 38 4.48 1.58 16.63
C ARG A 38 3.74 2.93 16.61
N LEU A 39 2.60 3.03 17.29
CA LEU A 39 1.70 4.19 17.22
C LEU A 39 2.40 5.53 17.51
N ASP A 40 3.25 5.55 18.54
CA ASP A 40 3.90 6.78 19.01
C ASP A 40 5.30 7.01 18.39
N HIS A 41 5.75 6.12 17.51
CA HIS A 41 7.06 6.24 16.87
C HIS A 41 7.07 7.41 15.87
N LEU A 42 8.18 8.14 15.86
CA LEU A 42 8.48 9.18 14.88
C LEU A 42 8.99 8.57 13.57
N PRO A 43 8.88 9.27 12.42
CA PRO A 43 9.38 8.76 11.14
C PRO A 43 10.84 8.30 11.18
N SER A 44 11.70 9.00 11.93
CA SER A 44 13.12 8.63 12.12
C SER A 44 13.34 7.33 12.89
N GLU A 45 12.31 6.79 13.54
CA GLU A 45 12.34 5.57 14.35
C GLU A 45 11.71 4.37 13.60
N LEU A 46 11.25 4.58 12.37
CA LEU A 46 10.62 3.59 11.51
C LEU A 46 11.54 3.23 10.34
N SER A 47 11.60 1.94 9.99
CA SER A 47 12.27 1.50 8.76
C SER A 47 11.56 2.05 7.51
N GLY A 48 12.22 2.04 6.35
CA GLY A 48 11.59 2.48 5.09
C GLY A 48 10.26 1.78 4.81
N GLY A 49 10.21 0.45 4.99
CA GLY A 49 8.96 -0.32 4.83
C GLY A 49 7.91 -0.04 5.90
N GLU A 50 8.31 0.31 7.12
CA GLU A 50 7.37 0.78 8.15
C GLU A 50 6.82 2.18 7.80
N GLN A 51 7.66 3.11 7.33
CA GLN A 51 7.23 4.44 6.88
C GLN A 51 6.24 4.35 5.72
N GLN A 52 6.49 3.46 4.76
CA GLN A 52 5.58 3.23 3.63
C GLN A 52 4.23 2.70 4.09
N ARG A 53 4.21 1.79 5.07
CA ARG A 53 2.98 1.29 5.69
C ARG A 53 2.21 2.39 6.43
N VAL A 54 2.90 3.31 7.11
CA VAL A 54 2.25 4.52 7.68
C VAL A 54 1.64 5.38 6.57
N ALA A 55 2.34 5.57 5.44
CA ALA A 55 1.84 6.35 4.32
C ALA A 55 0.56 5.72 3.71
N ILE A 56 0.53 4.39 3.56
CA ILE A 56 -0.66 3.64 3.13
C ILE A 56 -1.80 3.82 4.13
N ALA A 57 -1.55 3.63 5.44
CA ALA A 57 -2.56 3.82 6.47
C ALA A 57 -3.14 5.25 6.44
N ARG A 58 -2.28 6.26 6.25
CA ARG A 58 -2.69 7.66 6.10
C ARG A 58 -3.57 7.86 4.87
N ALA A 59 -3.23 7.28 3.73
CA ALA A 59 -4.02 7.40 2.51
C ALA A 59 -5.42 6.76 2.68
N LEU A 60 -5.52 5.69 3.46
CA LEU A 60 -6.78 5.00 3.76
C LEU A 60 -7.64 5.69 4.84
N ALA A 61 -7.11 6.70 5.53
CA ALA A 61 -7.75 7.31 6.70
C ALA A 61 -9.19 7.79 6.45
N ASN A 62 -9.46 8.26 5.22
CA ASN A 62 -10.76 8.77 4.80
C ASN A 62 -11.55 7.80 3.91
N GLU A 63 -11.22 6.50 3.94
CA GLU A 63 -11.92 5.44 3.21
C GLU A 63 -12.09 5.78 1.71
N PRO A 64 -10.98 6.03 0.99
CA PRO A 64 -11.06 6.44 -0.41
C PRO A 64 -11.57 5.31 -1.30
N GLU A 65 -12.37 5.67 -2.31
CA GLU A 65 -12.80 4.75 -3.38
C GLU A 65 -11.62 4.36 -4.30
N ILE A 66 -10.65 5.27 -4.46
CA ILE A 66 -9.48 5.11 -5.33
C ILE A 66 -8.21 5.47 -4.54
N LEU A 67 -7.21 4.59 -4.60
CA LEU A 67 -5.87 4.79 -4.08
C LEU A 67 -4.87 4.91 -5.23
N LEU A 68 -4.24 6.08 -5.36
CA LEU A 68 -3.17 6.32 -6.32
C LEU A 68 -1.81 6.08 -5.64
N LEU A 69 -0.97 5.27 -6.27
CA LEU A 69 0.31 4.84 -5.73
C LEU A 69 1.41 5.17 -6.75
N ASP A 70 2.35 6.00 -6.35
CA ASP A 70 3.52 6.35 -7.16
C ASP A 70 4.73 5.62 -6.59
N GLU A 71 5.22 4.61 -7.31
CA GLU A 71 6.36 3.75 -6.93
C GLU A 71 6.32 3.27 -5.47
N PRO A 72 5.29 2.53 -5.05
CA PRO A 72 5.06 2.25 -3.63
C PRO A 72 6.12 1.34 -2.99
N THR A 73 7.06 0.80 -3.77
CA THR A 73 8.09 -0.14 -3.33
C THR A 73 9.51 0.28 -3.73
N GLY A 74 9.70 1.45 -4.34
CA GLY A 74 10.97 1.84 -4.99
C GLY A 74 12.21 1.90 -4.08
N ASP A 75 12.03 2.03 -2.76
CA ASP A 75 13.12 2.12 -1.76
C ASP A 75 13.09 0.97 -0.72
N LEU A 76 12.39 -0.12 -1.02
CA LEU A 76 12.16 -1.21 -0.07
C LEU A 76 13.05 -2.44 -0.38
N ASP A 77 13.51 -3.10 0.68
CA ASP A 77 14.10 -4.44 0.55
C ASP A 77 13.06 -5.46 0.07
N SER A 78 13.51 -6.58 -0.51
CA SER A 78 12.64 -7.62 -1.10
C SER A 78 11.51 -8.07 -0.17
N ARG A 79 11.80 -8.25 1.13
CA ARG A 79 10.81 -8.71 2.11
C ARG A 79 9.79 -7.62 2.41
N SER A 80 10.24 -6.38 2.56
CA SER A 80 9.40 -5.22 2.75
C SER A 80 8.51 -4.97 1.52
N THR A 81 9.04 -5.14 0.30
CA THR A 81 8.30 -5.04 -0.96
C THR A 81 7.15 -6.03 -1.01
N VAL A 82 7.42 -7.33 -0.81
CA VAL A 82 6.36 -8.36 -0.81
C VAL A 82 5.31 -8.07 0.26
N SER A 83 5.73 -7.70 1.47
CA SER A 83 4.79 -7.37 2.54
C SER A 83 3.90 -6.17 2.22
N VAL A 84 4.41 -5.15 1.54
CA VAL A 84 3.63 -3.97 1.11
C VAL A 84 2.69 -4.34 -0.04
N MET A 85 3.15 -5.11 -1.02
CA MET A 85 2.32 -5.55 -2.13
C MET A 85 1.18 -6.47 -1.68
N ASP A 86 1.43 -7.38 -0.75
CA ASP A 86 0.41 -8.22 -0.13
C ASP A 86 -0.63 -7.38 0.62
N LEU A 87 -0.20 -6.34 1.32
CA LEU A 87 -1.11 -5.40 1.99
C LEU A 87 -2.00 -4.68 0.96
N LEU A 88 -1.42 -4.18 -0.13
CA LEU A 88 -2.16 -3.49 -1.20
C LEU A 88 -3.14 -4.42 -1.91
N LEU A 89 -2.77 -5.67 -2.14
CA LEU A 89 -3.65 -6.69 -2.70
C LEU A 89 -4.87 -6.94 -1.79
N ASN A 90 -4.63 -7.03 -0.48
CA ASN A 90 -5.71 -7.20 0.50
C ASN A 90 -6.64 -5.98 0.54
N ILE A 91 -6.08 -4.77 0.48
CA ILE A 91 -6.87 -3.51 0.39
C ILE A 91 -7.70 -3.49 -0.89
N ASN A 92 -7.12 -3.88 -2.02
CA ASN A 92 -7.80 -3.92 -3.30
C ASN A 92 -8.98 -4.91 -3.32
N ARG A 93 -8.83 -6.06 -2.65
CA ARG A 93 -9.83 -7.14 -2.67
C ARG A 93 -10.92 -7.01 -1.59
N ILE A 94 -10.55 -6.57 -0.40
CA ILE A 94 -11.40 -6.66 0.82
C ILE A 94 -11.63 -5.27 1.45
N GLY A 95 -10.98 -4.24 0.92
CA GLY A 95 -11.14 -2.87 1.41
C GLY A 95 -10.41 -2.55 2.72
N PRO A 96 -10.46 -1.27 3.14
CA PRO A 96 -9.79 -0.77 4.34
C PRO A 96 -10.47 -1.21 5.66
N ASN A 97 -11.66 -1.83 5.60
CA ASN A 97 -12.41 -2.26 6.79
C ASN A 97 -12.61 -3.79 6.88
N GLY A 98 -12.32 -4.56 5.82
CA GLY A 98 -12.48 -6.02 5.83
C GLY A 98 -13.91 -6.51 5.61
N GLU A 99 -14.83 -5.62 5.22
CA GLU A 99 -16.25 -5.92 5.02
C GLU A 99 -16.56 -6.11 3.52
N GLY A 100 -16.18 -7.26 2.95
CA GLY A 100 -16.69 -7.79 1.68
C GLY A 100 -16.59 -6.90 0.41
N GLU A 101 -17.13 -7.42 -0.70
CA GLU A 101 -17.08 -6.90 -2.08
C GLU A 101 -17.48 -5.42 -2.27
N HIS A 102 -18.17 -4.80 -1.30
CA HIS A 102 -18.64 -3.42 -1.37
C HIS A 102 -17.68 -2.39 -0.75
N THR A 103 -16.51 -2.80 -0.27
CA THR A 103 -15.49 -1.89 0.30
C THR A 103 -14.14 -1.93 -0.41
N ALA A 104 -14.03 -2.69 -1.52
CA ALA A 104 -12.81 -2.75 -2.33
C ALA A 104 -12.34 -1.36 -2.77
N THR A 105 -11.10 -1.02 -2.48
CA THR A 105 -10.48 0.23 -2.96
C THR A 105 -9.83 -0.03 -4.32
N THR A 106 -10.17 0.76 -5.33
CA THR A 106 -9.50 0.68 -6.64
C THR A 106 -8.07 1.19 -6.48
N CYS A 107 -7.08 0.35 -6.76
CA CYS A 107 -5.68 0.74 -6.71
C CYS A 107 -5.19 1.06 -8.13
N VAL A 108 -4.60 2.23 -8.32
CA VAL A 108 -3.86 2.59 -9.54
C VAL A 108 -2.42 2.84 -9.15
N MET A 109 -1.53 1.99 -9.64
CA MET A 109 -0.12 1.99 -9.28
C MET A 109 0.74 2.30 -10.50
N VAL A 110 1.69 3.20 -10.33
CA VAL A 110 2.79 3.43 -11.27
C VAL A 110 4.01 2.71 -10.72
N THR A 111 4.63 1.88 -11.54
CA THR A 111 5.88 1.22 -11.18
C THR A 111 6.75 0.92 -12.39
N HIS A 112 8.07 0.94 -12.19
CA HIS A 112 9.06 0.40 -13.12
C HIS A 112 9.46 -1.05 -12.80
N ASN A 113 8.90 -1.66 -11.75
CA ASN A 113 9.22 -3.02 -11.33
C ASN A 113 8.28 -4.05 -12.01
N PRO A 114 8.77 -4.86 -12.96
CA PRO A 114 7.94 -5.86 -13.65
C PRO A 114 7.61 -7.08 -12.78
N GLU A 115 8.36 -7.35 -11.71
CA GLU A 115 8.18 -8.53 -10.85
C GLU A 115 6.85 -8.49 -10.09
N ILE A 116 6.36 -7.27 -9.83
CA ILE A 116 5.10 -7.06 -9.12
C ILE A 116 3.87 -6.99 -10.05
N GLU A 117 4.04 -7.21 -11.36
CA GLU A 117 2.92 -7.24 -12.32
C GLU A 117 1.84 -8.26 -11.93
N CYS A 118 2.22 -9.37 -11.29
CA CYS A 118 1.31 -10.43 -10.85
C CYS A 118 0.25 -9.96 -9.81
N TYR A 119 0.50 -8.85 -9.12
CA TYR A 119 -0.43 -8.25 -8.16
C TYR A 119 -1.56 -7.45 -8.83
N ALA A 120 -1.38 -7.01 -10.08
CA ALA A 120 -2.36 -6.19 -10.79
C ALA A 120 -3.38 -7.07 -11.54
N ASP A 121 -4.63 -6.63 -11.63
CA ASP A 121 -5.64 -7.23 -12.51
C ASP A 121 -5.42 -6.83 -13.99
N ARG A 122 -4.94 -5.61 -14.21
CA ARG A 122 -4.61 -5.06 -15.52
C ARG A 122 -3.31 -4.26 -15.46
N ILE A 123 -2.44 -4.51 -16.44
CA ILE A 123 -1.18 -3.80 -16.63
C ILE A 123 -1.27 -2.99 -17.92
N LEU A 124 -0.88 -1.71 -17.84
CA LEU A 124 -0.75 -0.81 -18.98
C LEU A 124 0.70 -0.35 -19.11
N TYR A 125 1.33 -0.71 -20.22
CA TYR A 125 2.71 -0.31 -20.49
C TYR A 125 2.70 1.05 -21.19
N VAL A 126 3.45 1.99 -20.62
CA VAL A 126 3.60 3.35 -21.14
C VAL A 126 5.01 3.52 -21.71
N GLN A 127 5.11 4.05 -22.92
CA GLN A 127 6.36 4.46 -23.54
C GLN A 127 6.16 5.79 -24.25
N ASP A 128 7.06 6.75 -24.01
CA ASP A 128 7.02 8.09 -24.59
C ASP A 128 5.65 8.79 -24.45
N GLY A 129 5.01 8.62 -23.30
CA GLY A 129 3.69 9.20 -22.99
C GLY A 129 2.50 8.53 -23.67
N THR A 130 2.71 7.37 -24.32
CA THR A 130 1.66 6.61 -25.01
C THR A 130 1.52 5.20 -24.44
N PHE A 131 0.30 4.66 -24.43
CA PHE A 131 0.07 3.25 -24.08
C PHE A 131 0.45 2.36 -25.26
N VAL A 132 1.47 1.52 -25.08
CA VAL A 132 2.01 0.67 -26.16
C VAL A 132 1.61 -0.79 -26.05
N LYS A 133 1.26 -1.26 -24.85
CA LYS A 133 0.85 -2.65 -24.58
C LYS A 133 -0.09 -2.70 -23.39
N GLN A 134 -0.93 -3.73 -23.36
CA GLN A 134 -1.70 -4.10 -22.17
C GLN A 134 -1.59 -5.60 -21.89
N ALA A 135 -1.65 -5.97 -20.62
CA ALA A 135 -1.78 -7.34 -20.15
C ALA A 135 -2.91 -7.41 -19.10
N LEU A 136 -3.60 -8.55 -19.03
CA LEU A 136 -4.66 -8.82 -18.06
C LEU A 136 -4.27 -10.09 -17.31
N ASN A 137 -4.35 -10.04 -15.99
CA ASN A 137 -4.22 -11.22 -15.15
C ASN A 137 -5.61 -11.75 -14.86
N GLU A 138 -5.86 -13.03 -15.16
CA GLU A 138 -7.13 -13.67 -14.81
C GLU A 138 -7.34 -13.69 -13.29
N VAL A 139 -6.24 -13.84 -12.54
CA VAL A 139 -6.22 -13.83 -11.08
C VAL A 139 -4.98 -13.10 -10.59
N GLN A 140 -5.15 -12.05 -9.79
CA GLN A 140 -4.03 -11.43 -9.08
C GLN A 140 -3.41 -12.45 -8.10
N THR A 141 -2.09 -12.54 -8.06
CA THR A 141 -1.40 -13.55 -7.27
C THR A 141 -0.32 -12.88 -6.43
N ALA A 142 -0.27 -13.22 -5.14
CA ALA A 142 0.82 -12.78 -4.27
C ALA A 142 2.09 -13.56 -4.64
N ILE A 143 3.21 -12.85 -4.82
CA ILE A 143 4.51 -13.47 -5.08
C ILE A 143 5.11 -13.99 -3.78
N ARG A 144 5.85 -15.09 -3.84
CA ARG A 144 6.64 -15.56 -2.69
C ARG A 144 7.93 -14.76 -2.59
N GLU A 145 8.36 -14.44 -1.37
CA GLU A 145 9.62 -13.73 -1.10
C GLU A 145 10.82 -14.41 -1.80
N GLU A 146 10.94 -15.74 -1.68
CA GLU A 146 12.01 -16.51 -2.33
C GLU A 146 12.01 -16.41 -3.85
N GLU A 147 10.83 -16.25 -4.46
CA GLU A 147 10.70 -16.08 -5.91
C GLU A 147 11.11 -14.65 -6.30
N TYR A 148 10.65 -13.64 -5.57
CA TYR A 148 11.02 -12.24 -5.77
C TYR A 148 12.53 -12.02 -5.63
N THR A 149 13.16 -12.54 -4.57
CA THR A 149 14.62 -12.43 -4.38
C THR A 149 15.41 -13.07 -5.52
N ARG A 150 14.94 -14.21 -6.05
CA ARG A 150 15.60 -14.87 -7.17
C ARG A 150 15.54 -14.04 -8.47
N TYR A 151 14.48 -13.28 -8.69
CA TYR A 151 14.37 -12.42 -9.87
C TYR A 151 15.36 -11.24 -9.79
N GLN A 152 15.47 -10.61 -8.62
CA GLN A 152 16.41 -9.51 -8.39
C GLN A 152 17.87 -9.95 -8.62
N GLU A 153 18.25 -11.14 -8.15
CA GLU A 153 19.60 -11.69 -8.34
C GLU A 153 19.96 -11.96 -9.81
N VAL A 154 18.97 -12.12 -10.71
CA VAL A 154 19.20 -12.40 -12.14
C VAL A 154 19.33 -11.11 -12.97
N GLU A 155 18.81 -9.96 -12.50
CA GLU A 155 18.99 -8.67 -13.17
C GLU A 155 20.31 -7.98 -12.83
N ASP A 156 20.95 -8.33 -11.71
CA ASP A 156 22.22 -7.76 -11.25
C ASP A 156 23.48 -8.40 -11.92
N ASP A 157 23.30 -9.45 -12.74
CA ASP A 157 24.36 -10.16 -13.51
C ASP A 157 24.39 -9.75 -15.01
#